data_AF-A0A448WKE5-F1
#
_entry.id   AF-A0A448WKE5-F1
#
_cell.length_a   1.000
_cell.length_b   1.000
_cell.length_c   1.000
_cell.angle_alpha   90.00
_cell.angle_beta   90.00
_cell.angle_gamma   90.00
#
_symmetry.space_group_name_H-M   'P 1'
#
loop_
_entity.id
_entity.type
_entity.pdbx_description
1 polymer ?
#
loop_
_entity_poly.entity_id
_entity_poly.type
_entity_poly.pdbx_seq_one_letter_code
_entity_poly.pdbx_strand_id
1 'polypeptide(L)'
;MKRKYYISHARPVISRDHSVLLFMNLSLIQIVDVDEKNQFITLSGWVNQEWSDPSFIWDPKQYGNVTELYIPSRDIWTPDLVLYNNSFWIY
;
A
#
# COMPACT_ATOMS: atom_id res chain seq x y z
N MET A 1 -3.30 20.98 -8.66
CA MET A 1 -2.89 19.61 -8.96
C MET A 1 -1.81 19.66 -10.03
N LYS A 2 -0.53 19.67 -9.64
CA LYS A 2 0.58 19.60 -10.60
C LYS A 2 0.72 18.15 -11.08
N ARG A 3 -0.19 17.69 -11.94
CA ARG A 3 -0.20 16.31 -12.47
C ARG A 3 0.79 16.07 -13.61
N LYS A 4 1.67 17.02 -13.93
CA LYS A 4 2.34 16.98 -15.24
C LYS A 4 3.47 15.95 -15.36
N TYR A 5 3.97 15.36 -14.25
CA TYR A 5 5.04 14.35 -14.27
C TYR A 5 5.03 13.39 -13.06
N TYR A 6 3.89 12.74 -12.77
CA TYR A 6 3.89 11.67 -11.75
C TYR A 6 4.42 10.36 -12.35
N ILE A 7 5.35 9.70 -11.68
CA ILE A 7 5.96 8.44 -12.12
C ILE A 7 5.60 7.37 -11.09
N SER A 8 4.65 6.49 -11.41
CA SER A 8 4.18 5.43 -10.50
C SER A 8 5.24 4.41 -10.11
N HIS A 9 6.30 4.28 -10.90
CA HIS A 9 7.39 3.33 -10.63
C HIS A 9 8.50 3.92 -9.73
N ALA A 10 8.41 5.20 -9.37
CA ALA A 10 9.41 5.86 -8.53
C ALA A 10 8.83 6.13 -7.13
N ARG A 11 9.63 5.91 -6.08
CA ARG A 11 9.22 6.20 -4.70
C ARG A 11 8.86 7.69 -4.56
N PRO A 12 7.73 8.03 -3.90
CA PRO A 12 7.30 9.42 -3.75
C PRO A 12 8.08 10.12 -2.63
N VAL A 13 9.30 10.54 -2.92
CA VAL A 13 10.18 11.24 -1.97
C VAL A 13 10.70 12.53 -2.58
N ILE A 14 10.81 13.57 -1.74
CA ILE A 14 11.37 14.87 -2.15
C ILE A 14 12.89 14.78 -2.35
N SER A 15 13.57 14.09 -1.43
CA SER A 15 15.01 13.78 -1.53
C SER A 15 15.22 12.28 -1.63
N ARG A 16 16.23 11.86 -2.38
CA ARG A 16 16.57 10.44 -2.56
C ARG A 16 16.97 9.76 -1.26
N ASP A 17 17.51 10.54 -0.32
CA ASP A 17 17.98 10.07 0.98
C ASP A 17 16.85 9.83 1.98
N HIS A 18 15.61 10.18 1.63
CA HIS A 18 14.45 9.95 2.49
C HIS A 18 13.81 8.57 2.24
N SER A 19 13.36 7.97 3.33
CA SER A 19 12.55 6.75 3.33
C SER A 19 11.06 7.09 3.24
N VAL A 20 10.27 6.21 2.63
CA VAL A 20 8.81 6.26 2.72
C VAL A 20 8.40 5.49 3.97
N LEU A 21 7.72 6.15 4.89
CA LEU A 21 7.15 5.49 6.07
C LEU A 21 5.84 4.82 5.68
N LEU A 22 5.77 3.50 5.86
CA LEU A 22 4.60 2.69 5.56
C LEU A 22 3.99 2.20 6.88
N PHE A 23 2.74 2.58 7.13
CA PHE A 23 1.93 2.00 8.20
C PHE A 23 1.13 0.83 7.63
N MET A 24 1.22 -0.31 8.29
CA MET A 24 0.53 -1.52 7.88
C MET A 24 -0.36 -2.03 9.01
N ASN A 25 -1.55 -2.49 8.64
CA ASN A 25 -2.46 -3.14 9.55
C ASN A 25 -3.06 -4.38 8.88
N LEU A 26 -3.17 -5.47 9.63
CA LEU A 26 -3.84 -6.68 9.19
C LEU A 26 -5.18 -6.81 9.93
N SER A 27 -6.27 -6.74 9.18
CA SER A 27 -7.59 -7.03 9.70
C SER A 27 -7.95 -8.47 9.37
N LEU A 28 -7.86 -9.35 10.37
CA LEU A 28 -8.25 -10.74 10.24
C LEU A 28 -9.78 -10.83 10.12
N ILE A 29 -10.26 -11.48 9.06
CA ILE A 29 -11.68 -11.81 8.87
C ILE A 29 -11.95 -13.20 9.43
N GLN A 30 -11.15 -14.18 9.01
CA GLN A 30 -11.36 -15.58 9.36
C GLN A 30 -10.07 -16.41 9.29
N ILE A 31 -9.96 -17.39 10.18
CA ILE A 31 -9.04 -18.54 10.02
C ILE A 31 -9.78 -19.58 9.20
N VAL A 32 -9.30 -19.84 7.98
CA VAL A 32 -9.95 -20.73 7.02
C VAL A 32 -9.61 -22.18 7.32
N ASP A 33 -8.34 -22.46 7.60
CA ASP A 33 -7.84 -23.81 7.89
C ASP A 33 -6.53 -23.77 8.68
N VAL A 34 -6.27 -24.83 9.45
CA VAL A 34 -5.04 -25.04 10.22
C VAL A 34 -4.57 -26.48 9.98
N ASP A 35 -3.47 -26.62 9.25
CA ASP A 35 -2.77 -27.89 9.07
C ASP A 35 -1.63 -27.97 10.09
N GLU A 36 -1.94 -28.55 11.26
CA GLU A 36 -0.99 -28.69 12.35
C GLU A 36 0.20 -29.57 11.99
N LYS A 37 -0.01 -30.59 11.14
CA LYS A 37 1.04 -31.55 10.76
C LYS A 37 2.09 -30.88 9.88
N ASN A 38 1.66 -30.03 8.96
CA ASN A 38 2.54 -29.31 8.05
C ASN A 38 2.86 -27.88 8.50
N GLN A 39 2.36 -27.46 9.67
CA GLN A 39 2.54 -26.13 10.26
C GLN A 39 2.05 -24.99 9.36
N PHE A 40 0.94 -25.20 8.66
CA PHE A 40 0.34 -24.19 7.79
C PHE A 40 -0.97 -23.64 8.34
N ILE A 41 -1.18 -22.34 8.14
CA ILE A 41 -2.43 -21.66 8.48
C ILE A 41 -2.90 -20.90 7.24
N THR A 42 -4.15 -21.12 6.85
CA THR A 42 -4.81 -20.36 5.79
C THR A 42 -5.69 -19.27 6.43
N LEU A 43 -5.41 -18.01 6.10
CA LEU A 43 -6.12 -16.85 6.66
C LEU A 43 -6.83 -16.06 5.56
N SER A 44 -8.03 -15.56 5.88
CA SER A 44 -8.73 -14.55 5.10
C SER A 44 -8.70 -13.23 5.87
N GLY A 45 -8.26 -12.16 5.21
CA GLY A 45 -8.08 -10.86 5.85
C GLY A 45 -7.78 -9.73 4.88
N TRP A 46 -7.85 -8.50 5.38
CA TRP A 46 -7.45 -7.29 4.67
C TRP A 46 -6.09 -6.82 5.15
N VAL A 47 -5.18 -6.55 4.21
CA VAL A 47 -3.94 -5.83 4.49
C VAL A 47 -4.17 -4.37 4.13
N ASN A 48 -4.24 -3.53 5.15
CA ASN A 48 -4.35 -2.08 4.99
C ASN A 48 -2.95 -1.46 5.00
N GLN A 49 -2.71 -0.56 4.05
CA GLN A 49 -1.43 0.09 3.82
C GLN A 49 -1.65 1.60 3.71
N GLU A 50 -0.92 2.36 4.51
CA GLU A 50 -1.03 3.82 4.55
C GLU A 50 0.35 4.45 4.44
N TRP A 51 0.50 5.38 3.49
CA TRP A 51 1.71 6.16 3.28
C TRP A 51 1.35 7.59 2.85
N SER A 52 2.31 8.49 2.96
CA SER A 52 2.16 9.89 2.50
C SER A 52 2.98 10.13 1.24
N ASP A 53 2.34 10.68 0.21
CA ASP A 53 2.96 11.04 -1.07
C ASP A 53 2.94 12.57 -1.25
N PRO A 54 4.11 13.23 -1.23
CA PRO A 54 4.22 14.68 -1.37
C PRO A 54 3.69 15.23 -2.71
N SER A 55 3.52 14.38 -3.72
CA SER A 55 3.02 14.75 -5.05
C SER A 55 1.52 15.03 -5.05
N PHE A 56 0.80 14.52 -4.05
CA PHE A 56 -0.65 14.65 -3.91
C PHE A 56 -1.03 15.66 -2.81
N ILE A 57 -0.29 16.77 -2.71
CA ILE A 57 -0.64 17.89 -1.83
C ILE A 57 -1.31 19.00 -2.67
N TRP A 58 -2.49 19.45 -2.26
CA TRP A 58 -3.19 20.57 -2.89
C TRP A 58 -3.94 21.41 -1.86
N ASP A 59 -4.24 22.67 -2.23
CA ASP A 59 -5.14 23.54 -1.47
C ASP A 59 -6.59 23.25 -1.89
N PRO A 60 -7.45 22.70 -1.01
CA PRO A 60 -8.83 22.36 -1.35
C PRO A 60 -9.62 23.54 -1.93
N LYS A 61 -9.33 24.77 -1.51
CA LYS A 61 -10.06 25.98 -1.97
C LYS A 61 -9.92 26.21 -3.47
N GLN A 62 -8.82 25.74 -4.08
CA GLN A 62 -8.58 25.85 -5.51
C GLN A 62 -9.26 24.76 -6.34
N TYR A 63 -9.82 23.74 -5.68
CA TYR A 63 -10.44 22.56 -6.31
C TYR A 63 -11.85 22.31 -5.77
N GLY A 64 -12.61 23.37 -5.47
CA GLY A 64 -14.00 23.25 -5.02
C GLY A 64 -14.15 22.60 -3.63
N ASN A 65 -13.19 22.81 -2.73
CA ASN A 65 -13.09 22.19 -1.40
C ASN A 65 -13.01 20.66 -1.41
N VAL A 66 -12.54 20.06 -2.50
CA VAL A 66 -12.24 18.62 -2.53
C VAL A 66 -11.05 18.33 -1.62
N THR A 67 -11.24 17.48 -0.61
CA THR A 67 -10.22 17.05 0.35
C THR A 67 -9.73 15.63 0.13
N GLU A 68 -10.47 14.82 -0.63
CA GLU A 68 -10.19 13.41 -0.87
C GLU A 68 -10.37 13.06 -2.35
N LEU A 69 -9.58 12.09 -2.82
CA LEU A 69 -9.62 11.59 -4.18
C LEU A 69 -9.36 10.09 -4.20
N TYR A 70 -10.17 9.36 -4.96
CA TYR A 70 -9.94 7.94 -5.23
C TYR A 70 -9.21 7.78 -6.56
N ILE A 71 -8.02 7.17 -6.52
CA ILE A 71 -7.20 6.92 -7.70
C ILE A 71 -6.95 5.40 -7.80
N PRO A 72 -7.04 4.80 -8.99
CA PRO A 72 -6.63 3.42 -9.19
C PRO A 72 -5.18 3.19 -8.77
N SER A 73 -4.91 2.11 -8.04
CA SER A 73 -3.57 1.78 -7.54
C SER A 73 -2.52 1.71 -8.64
N ARG A 74 -2.87 1.22 -9.83
CA ARG A 74 -1.99 1.15 -11.02
C ARG A 74 -1.44 2.50 -11.50
N ASP A 75 -2.09 3.60 -11.13
CA ASP A 75 -1.74 4.95 -11.59
C ASP A 75 -0.89 5.70 -10.55
N ILE A 76 -0.67 5.10 -9.37
CA ILE A 76 0.13 5.65 -8.27
C ILE A 76 1.27 4.70 -7.89
N TRP A 77 2.28 5.21 -7.19
CA TRP A 77 3.27 4.34 -6.56
C TRP A 77 2.62 3.57 -5.42
N THR A 78 2.87 2.26 -5.38
CA THR A 78 2.48 1.37 -4.30
C THR A 78 3.71 0.60 -3.81
N PRO A 79 3.88 0.39 -2.50
CA PRO A 79 5.03 -0.37 -2.00
C PRO A 79 4.90 -1.85 -2.38
N ASP A 80 6.01 -2.45 -2.79
CA ASP A 80 6.10 -3.89 -3.02
C ASP A 80 6.24 -4.61 -1.68
N LEU A 81 5.25 -5.44 -1.33
CA LEU A 81 5.24 -6.24 -0.11
C LEU A 81 5.28 -7.74 -0.43
N VAL A 82 6.17 -8.46 0.26
CA VAL A 82 6.29 -9.91 0.14
C VAL A 82 6.11 -10.54 1.51
N LEU A 83 5.22 -11.52 1.59
CA LEU A 83 5.11 -12.39 2.75
C LEU A 83 6.22 -13.43 2.70
N TYR A 84 7.28 -13.23 3.49
CA TYR A 84 8.45 -14.11 3.51
C TYR A 84 8.11 -15.55 3.91
N ASN A 85 7.22 -15.74 4.89
CA ASN A 85 6.82 -17.06 5.36
C ASN A 85 5.56 -17.57 4.63
N ASN A 86 5.46 -17.27 3.34
CA ASN A 86 4.39 -17.81 2.52
C ASN A 86 4.76 -19.23 2.07
N SER A 87 3.98 -20.23 2.50
CA SER A 87 4.13 -21.64 2.13
C SER A 87 4.02 -21.88 0.61
N PHE A 88 3.46 -20.94 -0.14
CA PHE A 88 3.27 -21.09 -1.59
C PHE A 88 4.59 -21.12 -2.38
N TRP A 89 5.72 -20.73 -1.77
CA TRP A 89 7.04 -20.67 -2.42
C TRP A 89 7.88 -21.95 -2.31
N ILE A 90 7.39 -22.99 -1.62
CA ILE A 90 8.10 -24.26 -1.45
C ILE A 90 7.31 -25.42 -2.09
N TYR A 91 7.58 -25.64 -3.38
CA TYR A 91 7.47 -26.92 -4.08
C TYR A 91 8.72 -27.10 -4.95
#